data_AF-A0A2U1K897-F1
#
_entry.id   AF-A0A2U1K897-F1
#
_cell.length_a   1.000
_cell.length_b   1.000
_cell.length_c   1.000
_cell.angle_alpha   90.00
_cell.angle_beta   90.00
_cell.angle_gamma   90.00
#
_symmetry.space_group_name_H-M   'P 1'
#
loop_
_entity.id
_entity.type
_entity.pdbx_description
1 polymer ?
#
loop_
_entity_poly.entity_id
_entity_poly.type
_entity_poly.pdbx_seq_one_letter_code
_entity_poly.pdbx_strand_id
1 'polypeptide(L)'
;MEKINALINKNLKYFDFPKLGFEELTIDHDMNKFQSQKAKIENNVPCELGMYIYTNASDNKVLYVGEGNLQKRLIRHLQKIRINHSQESSRYYFFFALQIKMRVLFIKASKIGFDKKRLQNLECAYKLLLNPIYDQMVMKNELYQGIKLDLDKWDN
;
A
#
# COMPACT_ATOMS: atom_id res chain seq x y z
N MET A 1 20.46 -8.79 3.03
CA MET A 1 19.07 -8.43 2.63
C MET A 1 18.05 -9.43 3.18
N GLU A 2 18.14 -10.74 2.92
CA GLU A 2 17.16 -11.73 3.41
C GLU A 2 16.98 -11.77 4.94
N LYS A 3 18.07 -11.67 5.70
CA LYS A 3 18.02 -11.63 7.18
C LYS A 3 17.29 -10.40 7.73
N ILE A 4 17.37 -9.25 7.05
CA ILE A 4 16.68 -8.00 7.44
C ILE A 4 15.19 -8.10 7.12
N ASN A 5 14.82 -8.64 5.95
CA ASN A 5 13.43 -8.86 5.57
C ASN A 5 12.74 -9.89 6.47
N ALA A 6 13.46 -10.94 6.88
CA ALA A 6 12.97 -11.90 7.86
C ALA A 6 12.76 -11.24 9.24
N LEU A 7 13.64 -10.31 9.65
CA LEU A 7 13.49 -9.54 10.89
C LEU A 7 12.27 -8.61 10.85
N ILE A 8 12.10 -7.85 9.76
CA ILE A 8 10.97 -6.93 9.55
C ILE A 8 9.63 -7.68 9.55
N ASN A 9 9.53 -8.78 8.80
CA ASN A 9 8.32 -9.61 8.77
C ASN A 9 8.05 -10.29 10.12
N LYS A 10 9.09 -10.71 10.84
CA LYS A 10 8.97 -11.20 12.22
C LYS A 10 8.54 -10.12 13.20
N ASN A 11 8.77 -8.83 12.87
CA ASN A 11 8.51 -7.70 13.75
C ASN A 11 7.16 -7.00 13.51
N LEU A 12 6.43 -7.31 12.44
CA LEU A 12 5.05 -6.85 12.26
C LEU A 12 4.14 -7.24 13.42
N LYS A 13 4.40 -8.39 14.05
CA LYS A 13 3.71 -8.83 15.28
C LYS A 13 3.96 -7.92 16.50
N TYR A 14 4.99 -7.07 16.45
CA TYR A 14 5.31 -6.10 17.50
C TYR A 14 4.71 -4.71 17.21
N PHE A 15 4.18 -4.48 16.00
CA PHE A 15 3.41 -3.27 15.71
C PHE A 15 1.97 -3.49 16.18
N ASP A 16 1.70 -3.10 17.42
CA ASP A 16 0.34 -2.95 17.93
C ASP A 16 -0.25 -1.65 17.35
N PHE A 17 -0.65 -1.71 16.08
CA PHE A 17 -1.19 -0.58 15.32
C PHE A 17 -2.35 0.12 16.04
N PRO A 18 -3.30 -0.58 16.69
CA PRO A 18 -4.31 0.05 17.53
C PRO A 18 -3.71 0.91 18.66
N LYS A 19 -2.69 0.43 19.38
CA LYS A 19 -2.00 1.24 20.40
C LYS A 19 -1.26 2.44 19.82
N LEU A 20 -0.83 2.36 18.57
CA LEU A 20 -0.24 3.48 17.82
C LEU A 20 -1.30 4.44 17.25
N GLY A 21 -2.59 4.20 17.55
CA GLY A 21 -3.69 5.07 17.15
C GLY A 21 -4.21 4.82 15.74
N PHE A 22 -3.80 3.74 15.08
CA PHE A 22 -4.38 3.34 13.81
C PHE A 22 -5.79 2.79 14.01
N GLU A 23 -6.66 3.16 13.08
CA GLU A 23 -7.98 2.58 12.90
C GLU A 23 -7.88 1.50 11.80
N GLU A 24 -8.79 0.53 11.83
CA GLU A 24 -8.77 -0.63 10.93
C GLU A 24 -10.05 -0.73 10.11
N LEU A 25 -9.90 -1.07 8.84
CA LEU A 25 -10.99 -1.44 7.94
C LEU A 25 -10.60 -2.66 7.11
N THR A 26 -11.44 -3.68 7.08
CA THR A 26 -11.29 -4.75 6.06
C THR A 26 -11.99 -4.35 4.76
N ILE A 27 -11.29 -4.44 3.64
CA ILE A 27 -11.79 -4.21 2.29
C ILE A 27 -11.70 -5.51 1.50
N ASP A 28 -12.80 -5.88 0.86
CA ASP A 28 -12.83 -6.96 -0.12
C ASP A 28 -12.60 -6.38 -1.51
N HIS A 29 -11.59 -6.85 -2.22
CA HIS A 29 -11.30 -6.40 -3.58
C HIS A 29 -12.01 -7.23 -4.67
N ASP A 30 -13.03 -8.00 -4.28
CA ASP A 30 -14.01 -8.60 -5.20
C ASP A 30 -14.75 -7.54 -6.04
N MET A 31 -14.62 -7.67 -7.36
CA MET A 31 -15.25 -6.84 -8.37
C MET A 31 -16.77 -6.73 -8.22
N ASN A 32 -17.43 -7.80 -7.78
CA ASN A 32 -18.88 -7.83 -7.60
C ASN A 32 -19.32 -7.02 -6.39
N LYS A 33 -18.41 -6.75 -5.44
CA LYS A 33 -18.71 -6.05 -4.19
C LYS A 33 -18.35 -4.57 -4.24
N PHE A 34 -17.86 -4.05 -5.37
CA PHE A 34 -17.36 -2.67 -5.50
C PHE A 34 -18.24 -1.62 -4.82
N GLN A 35 -19.55 -1.57 -5.13
CA GLN A 35 -20.43 -0.53 -4.58
C GLN A 35 -20.56 -0.64 -3.06
N SER A 36 -20.68 -1.86 -2.53
CA SER A 36 -20.73 -2.10 -1.09
C SER A 36 -19.44 -1.70 -0.39
N GLN A 37 -18.29 -1.95 -1.02
CA GLN A 37 -16.96 -1.62 -0.47
C GLN A 37 -16.68 -0.13 -0.54
N LYS A 38 -17.10 0.53 -1.63
CA LYS A 38 -17.05 1.99 -1.76
C LYS A 38 -17.87 2.65 -0.65
N ALA A 39 -19.14 2.26 -0.48
CA ALA A 39 -20.00 2.78 0.57
C ALA A 39 -19.41 2.52 1.97
N LYS A 40 -18.81 1.35 2.18
CA LYS A 40 -18.10 1.02 3.42
C LYS A 40 -16.94 1.98 3.68
N ILE A 41 -16.12 2.31 2.68
CA ILE A 41 -15.04 3.30 2.82
C ILE A 41 -15.63 4.69 3.11
N GLU A 42 -16.67 5.11 2.40
CA GLU A 42 -17.32 6.42 2.59
C GLU A 42 -17.87 6.59 4.00
N ASN A 43 -18.43 5.52 4.59
CA ASN A 43 -19.03 5.55 5.92
C ASN A 43 -18.04 5.41 7.08
N ASN A 44 -16.87 4.78 6.85
CA ASN A 44 -15.94 4.42 7.93
C ASN A 44 -14.58 5.10 7.86
N VAL A 45 -14.24 5.73 6.73
CA VAL A 45 -12.94 6.38 6.52
C VAL A 45 -13.14 7.87 6.36
N PRO A 46 -12.46 8.70 7.17
CA PRO A 46 -12.63 10.14 7.11
C PRO A 46 -12.06 10.73 5.82
N CYS A 47 -12.72 11.76 5.29
CA CYS A 47 -12.28 12.49 4.10
C CYS A 47 -11.23 13.57 4.44
N GLU A 48 -10.15 13.15 5.10
CA GLU A 48 -9.06 14.03 5.55
C GLU A 48 -7.68 13.46 5.20
N LEU A 49 -6.62 14.24 5.40
CA LEU A 49 -5.24 13.78 5.22
C LEU A 49 -4.86 12.72 6.26
N GLY A 50 -4.06 11.74 5.85
CA GLY A 50 -3.52 10.72 6.72
C GLY A 50 -2.58 9.76 6.02
N MET A 51 -2.18 8.72 6.74
CA MET A 51 -1.40 7.60 6.23
C MET A 51 -2.21 6.31 6.31
N TYR A 52 -2.02 5.41 5.35
CA TYR A 52 -2.66 4.10 5.31
C TYR A 52 -1.68 2.99 4.93
N ILE A 53 -1.95 1.79 5.42
CA ILE A 53 -1.16 0.58 5.21
C ILE A 53 -2.13 -0.53 4.80
N TYR A 54 -1.94 -1.07 3.60
CA TYR A 54 -2.60 -2.29 3.17
C TYR A 54 -1.81 -3.50 3.66
N THR A 55 -2.52 -4.46 4.24
CA THR A 55 -1.99 -5.75 4.64
C THR A 55 -2.89 -6.86 4.10
N ASN A 56 -2.33 -8.03 3.85
CA ASN A 56 -3.12 -9.23 3.60
C ASN A 56 -3.82 -9.63 4.92
N ALA A 57 -5.15 -9.82 4.87
CA ALA A 57 -5.92 -10.15 6.07
C ALA A 57 -5.59 -11.55 6.64
N SER A 58 -5.04 -12.47 5.83
CA SER A 58 -4.75 -13.83 6.30
C SER A 58 -3.37 -13.97 6.95
N ASP A 59 -2.32 -13.42 6.33
CA ASP A 59 -0.93 -13.62 6.77
C ASP A 59 -0.25 -12.33 7.27
N ASN A 60 -1.01 -11.22 7.37
CA ASN A 60 -0.55 -9.92 7.85
C ASN A 60 0.62 -9.30 7.06
N LYS A 61 0.99 -9.85 5.89
CA LYS A 61 2.05 -9.27 5.06
C LYS A 61 1.67 -7.86 4.62
N VAL A 62 2.63 -6.94 4.70
CA VAL A 62 2.43 -5.56 4.25
C VAL A 62 2.51 -5.50 2.74
N LEU A 63 1.42 -5.03 2.15
CA LEU A 63 1.23 -4.96 0.72
C LEU A 63 1.70 -3.60 0.19
N TYR A 64 1.25 -2.53 0.84
CA TYR A 64 1.45 -1.16 0.38
C TYR A 64 1.35 -0.18 1.53
N VAL A 65 2.16 0.88 1.49
CA VAL A 65 2.08 2.03 2.41
C VAL A 65 1.90 3.29 1.57
N GLY A 66 1.00 4.18 1.99
CA GLY A 66 0.78 5.44 1.30
C GLY A 66 0.21 6.55 2.17
N GLU A 67 0.28 7.77 1.65
CA GLU A 67 -0.34 8.96 2.26
C GLU A 67 -1.35 9.65 1.34
N GLY A 68 -2.16 10.51 1.94
CA GLY A 68 -3.00 11.49 1.25
C GLY A 68 -4.37 11.63 1.90
N ASN A 69 -5.33 12.14 1.14
CA ASN A 69 -6.72 12.13 1.60
C ASN A 69 -7.21 10.67 1.66
N LEU A 70 -7.43 10.16 2.88
CA LEU A 70 -7.63 8.74 3.16
C LEU A 70 -8.78 8.17 2.33
N GLN A 71 -10.00 8.72 2.49
CA GLN A 71 -11.19 8.26 1.78
C GLN A 71 -11.00 8.29 0.25
N LYS A 72 -10.55 9.43 -0.30
CA LYS A 72 -10.34 9.59 -1.76
C LYS A 72 -9.28 8.62 -2.29
N ARG A 73 -8.19 8.42 -1.55
CA ARG A 73 -7.13 7.47 -1.92
C ARG A 73 -7.68 6.06 -1.95
N LEU A 74 -8.31 5.57 -0.88
CA LEU A 74 -8.79 4.19 -0.82
C LEU A 74 -9.84 3.91 -1.91
N ILE A 75 -10.78 4.83 -2.16
CA ILE A 75 -11.75 4.71 -3.27
C ILE A 75 -11.04 4.64 -4.62
N ARG A 76 -10.03 5.49 -4.85
CA ARG A 76 -9.25 5.45 -6.10
C ARG A 76 -8.54 4.11 -6.30
N HIS A 77 -8.05 3.48 -5.23
CA HIS A 77 -7.42 2.16 -5.33
C HIS A 77 -8.45 1.08 -5.69
N LEU A 78 -9.61 1.11 -5.04
CA LEU A 78 -10.75 0.23 -5.35
C LEU A 78 -11.21 0.40 -6.82
N GLN A 79 -11.26 1.63 -7.33
CA GLN A 79 -11.63 1.93 -8.72
C GLN A 79 -10.64 1.36 -9.74
N LYS A 80 -9.34 1.30 -9.42
CA LYS A 80 -8.33 0.76 -10.33
C LYS A 80 -8.54 -0.70 -10.70
N ILE A 81 -9.27 -1.45 -9.87
CA ILE A 81 -9.61 -2.84 -10.14
C ILE A 81 -10.63 -2.94 -11.28
N ARG A 82 -11.48 -1.92 -11.46
CA ARG A 82 -12.53 -1.90 -12.49
C ARG A 82 -12.11 -1.29 -13.82
N ILE A 83 -11.14 -0.38 -13.82
CA ILE A 83 -10.81 0.39 -15.00
C ILE A 83 -9.96 -0.46 -15.95
N ASN A 84 -10.50 -0.75 -17.12
CA ASN A 84 -9.91 -1.60 -18.16
C ASN A 84 -9.06 -0.79 -19.17
N HIS A 85 -8.24 0.16 -18.70
CA HIS A 85 -7.49 1.06 -19.58
C HIS A 85 -5.96 0.88 -19.43
N SER A 86 -5.31 0.61 -20.58
CA SER A 86 -3.87 0.75 -20.91
C SER A 86 -2.89 0.43 -19.77
N GLN A 87 -2.54 -0.85 -19.69
CA GLN A 87 -1.80 -1.48 -18.59
C GLN A 87 -0.28 -1.24 -18.60
N GLU A 88 0.20 -0.08 -18.14
CA GLU A 88 1.65 0.08 -17.90
C GLU A 88 2.05 0.51 -16.48
N SER A 89 1.10 0.81 -15.58
CA SER A 89 1.50 1.18 -14.21
C SER A 89 1.62 -0.05 -13.30
N SER A 90 2.80 -0.27 -12.70
CA SER A 90 3.05 -1.33 -11.70
C SER A 90 1.99 -1.34 -10.59
N ARG A 91 1.44 -0.16 -10.24
CA ARG A 91 0.40 0.00 -9.22
C ARG A 91 -0.94 -0.61 -9.64
N TYR A 92 -1.30 -0.57 -10.93
CA TYR A 92 -2.51 -1.23 -11.42
C TYR A 92 -2.39 -2.75 -11.25
N TYR A 93 -1.31 -3.34 -11.79
CA TYR A 93 -1.07 -4.79 -11.70
C TYR A 93 -1.05 -5.28 -10.25
N PHE A 94 -0.44 -4.51 -9.35
CA PHE A 94 -0.40 -4.85 -7.94
C PHE A 94 -1.80 -4.98 -7.32
N PHE A 95 -2.65 -3.95 -7.43
CA PHE A 95 -3.98 -4.00 -6.82
C PHE A 95 -4.96 -4.91 -7.57
N PHE A 96 -4.78 -5.09 -8.88
CA PHE A 96 -5.60 -6.00 -9.68
C PHE A 96 -5.28 -7.47 -9.40
N ALA A 97 -3.99 -7.84 -9.29
CA ALA A 97 -3.57 -9.21 -9.01
C ALA A 97 -3.95 -9.67 -7.60
N LEU A 98 -4.16 -8.73 -6.68
CA LEU A 98 -4.55 -9.00 -5.31
C LEU A 98 -6.09 -9.04 -5.19
N GLN A 99 -6.72 -10.07 -5.77
CA GLN A 99 -8.13 -10.43 -5.51
C GLN A 99 -8.28 -11.11 -4.14
N ILE A 100 -7.77 -10.46 -3.09
CA ILE A 100 -7.75 -10.98 -1.73
C ILE A 100 -8.44 -10.01 -0.77
N LYS A 101 -8.96 -10.56 0.33
CA LYS A 101 -9.44 -9.77 1.47
C LYS A 101 -8.25 -9.02 2.07
N MET A 102 -8.29 -7.69 2.01
CA MET A 102 -7.25 -6.83 2.54
C MET A 102 -7.69 -6.19 3.85
N ARG A 103 -6.75 -6.02 4.76
CA ARG A 103 -6.92 -5.15 5.93
C ARG A 103 -6.17 -3.84 5.67
N VAL A 104 -6.89 -2.73 5.84
CA VAL A 104 -6.35 -1.37 5.77
C VAL A 104 -6.24 -0.82 7.19
N LEU A 105 -5.04 -0.47 7.58
CA LEU A 105 -4.76 0.28 8.79
C LEU A 105 -4.57 1.74 8.39
N PHE A 106 -5.23 2.69 9.04
CA PHE A 106 -5.07 4.11 8.71
C PHE A 106 -5.01 5.00 9.95
N ILE A 107 -4.34 6.13 9.81
CA ILE A 107 -4.23 7.14 10.86
C ILE A 107 -4.41 8.54 10.28
N LYS A 108 -5.26 9.33 10.92
CA LYS A 108 -5.54 10.72 10.56
C LYS A 108 -4.34 11.61 10.89
N ALA A 109 -4.01 12.54 10.01
CA ALA A 109 -2.94 13.51 10.26
C ALA A 109 -3.24 14.38 11.49
N SER A 110 -4.51 14.76 11.65
CA SER A 110 -5.03 15.52 12.79
C SER A 110 -4.78 14.82 14.13
N LYS A 111 -4.91 13.48 14.17
CA LYS A 111 -4.70 12.67 15.37
C LYS A 111 -3.25 12.66 15.86
N ILE A 112 -2.29 12.81 14.94
CA ILE A 112 -0.85 12.82 15.25
C ILE A 112 -0.24 14.22 15.15
N GLY A 113 -1.03 15.26 14.85
CA GLY A 113 -0.57 16.64 14.69
C GLY A 113 0.41 16.83 13.53
N PHE A 114 0.25 16.07 12.44
CA PHE A 114 1.16 16.11 11.30
C PHE A 114 0.58 16.93 10.15
N ASP A 115 1.44 17.71 9.51
CA ASP A 115 1.18 18.28 8.20
C ASP A 115 1.50 17.28 7.07
N LYS A 116 1.28 17.70 5.83
CA LYS A 116 1.56 16.87 4.65
C LYS A 116 3.02 16.44 4.55
N LYS A 117 3.98 17.32 4.87
CA LYS A 117 5.42 17.01 4.76
C LYS A 117 5.83 15.97 5.78
N ARG A 118 5.34 16.09 7.01
CA ARG A 118 5.56 15.11 8.08
C ARG A 118 4.90 13.76 7.75
N LEU A 119 3.72 13.74 7.13
CA LEU A 119 3.12 12.51 6.61
C LEU A 119 3.98 11.83 5.54
N GLN A 120 4.57 12.59 4.62
CA GLN A 120 5.47 12.03 3.59
C GLN A 120 6.73 11.42 4.21
N ASN A 121 7.31 12.07 5.22
CA ASN A 121 8.43 11.51 5.97
C ASN A 121 8.02 10.23 6.71
N LEU A 122 6.81 10.22 7.29
CA LEU A 122 6.27 9.04 7.98
C LEU A 122 6.05 7.88 6.99
N GLU A 123 5.45 8.14 5.82
CA GLU A 123 5.29 7.15 4.75
C GLU A 123 6.65 6.55 4.36
N CYS A 124 7.68 7.38 4.17
CA CYS A 124 9.03 6.92 3.84
C CYS A 124 9.61 6.02 4.95
N ALA A 125 9.51 6.45 6.21
CA ALA A 125 9.97 5.65 7.35
C ALA A 125 9.26 4.29 7.42
N TYR A 126 7.93 4.27 7.25
CA TYR A 126 7.15 3.04 7.26
C TYR A 126 7.45 2.14 6.06
N LYS A 127 7.75 2.69 4.87
CA LYS A 127 8.19 1.89 3.71
C LYS A 127 9.53 1.21 3.98
N LEU A 128 10.50 1.92 4.55
CA LEU A 128 11.79 1.34 4.92
C LEU A 128 11.64 0.26 6.01
N LEU A 129 10.80 0.54 7.01
CA LEU A 129 10.63 -0.31 8.18
C LEU A 129 9.81 -1.56 7.88
N LEU A 130 8.77 -1.44 7.05
CA LEU A 130 7.82 -2.54 6.78
C LEU A 130 8.12 -3.27 5.47
N ASN A 131 8.94 -2.68 4.60
CA ASN A 131 9.32 -3.23 3.30
C ASN A 131 8.11 -3.80 2.51
N PRO A 132 7.11 -2.99 2.16
CA PRO A 132 5.90 -3.43 1.47
C PRO A 132 6.20 -4.18 0.16
N ILE A 133 5.40 -5.20 -0.15
CA ILE A 133 5.56 -6.02 -1.38
C ILE A 133 5.55 -5.14 -2.64
N TYR A 134 4.69 -4.13 -2.71
CA TYR A 134 4.63 -3.22 -3.86
C TYR A 134 5.97 -2.53 -4.13
N ASP A 135 6.59 -1.96 -3.11
CA ASP A 135 7.86 -1.23 -3.26
C ASP A 135 9.00 -2.19 -3.61
N GLN A 136 8.97 -3.43 -3.11
CA GLN A 136 9.90 -4.49 -3.56
C GLN A 136 9.73 -4.81 -5.05
N MET A 137 8.49 -4.86 -5.55
CA MET A 137 8.21 -5.10 -6.97
C MET A 137 8.66 -3.94 -7.85
N VAL A 138 8.41 -2.69 -7.43
CA VAL A 138 8.85 -1.49 -8.16
C VAL A 138 10.37 -1.45 -8.21
N MET A 139 11.07 -1.64 -7.08
CA MET A 139 12.53 -1.68 -7.06
C MET A 139 13.09 -2.79 -7.94
N LYS A 140 12.46 -3.98 -7.99
CA LYS A 140 12.87 -5.06 -8.89
C LYS A 140 12.63 -4.71 -10.35
N ASN A 141 11.48 -4.13 -10.70
CA ASN A 141 11.18 -3.72 -12.07
C ASN A 141 12.08 -2.57 -12.54
N GLU A 142 12.40 -1.62 -11.66
CA GLU A 142 13.38 -0.56 -11.92
C GLU A 142 14.81 -1.11 -12.01
N LEU A 143 15.16 -2.15 -11.23
CA LEU A 143 16.42 -2.89 -11.42
C LEU A 143 16.44 -3.58 -12.80
N TYR A 144 15.33 -4.22 -13.20
CA TYR A 144 15.23 -4.89 -14.49
C TYR A 144 15.25 -3.90 -15.66
N GLN A 145 14.68 -2.70 -15.52
CA GLN A 145 14.76 -1.65 -16.54
C GLN A 145 16.10 -0.90 -16.51
N GLY A 146 16.75 -0.77 -15.36
CA GLY A 146 18.08 -0.20 -15.19
C GLY A 146 19.22 -1.14 -15.63
N ILE A 147 19.01 -2.46 -15.57
CA ILE A 147 19.91 -3.47 -16.15
C ILE A 147 19.63 -3.64 -17.67
N LYS A 148 18.47 -3.20 -18.17
CA LYS A 148 18.15 -3.18 -19.60
C LYS A 148 18.76 -2.00 -20.37
N LEU A 149 19.71 -1.27 -19.77
CA LEU A 149 20.45 -0.18 -20.42
C LEU A 149 21.94 -0.51 -20.69
N ASP A 150 22.39 -1.75 -20.52
CA ASP A 150 23.77 -2.12 -20.85
C ASP A 150 23.97 -3.57 -21.36
N LEU A 151 22.95 -4.15 -22.02
CA LEU A 151 23.13 -5.40 -22.78
C LEU A 151 23.46 -5.17 -24.27
N ASP A 152 23.25 -3.97 -24.80
CA ASP A 152 23.64 -3.62 -26.18
C ASP A 152 25.14 -3.26 -26.30
N LYS A 153 25.91 -3.33 -25.21
CA LYS A 153 27.38 -3.11 -25.21
C LYS A 153 28.21 -4.38 -25.12
N TRP A 154 27.59 -5.56 -25.20
CA TRP A 154 28.29 -6.85 -25.17
C TRP A 154 28.25 -7.60 -26.51
N ASP A 155 27.69 -6.99 -27.57
CA ASP A 155 27.70 -7.51 -28.94
C ASP A 155 28.47 -6.58 -29.92
N ASN A 156 29.63 -6.05 -29.50
CA ASN A 156 30.67 -5.51 -30.40
C ASN A 156 32.03 -6.10 -30.05
#